data_AF-W1PQJ5-F1
#
_entry.id   AF-W1PQJ5-F1
#
_cell.length_a   1.000
_cell.length_b   1.000
_cell.length_c   1.000
_cell.angle_alpha   90.00
_cell.angle_beta   90.00
_cell.angle_gamma   90.00
#
_symmetry.space_group_name_H-M   'P 1'
#
loop_
_entity.id
_entity.type
_entity.pdbx_description
1 polymer ?
#
loop_
_entity_poly.entity_id
_entity_poly.type
_entity_poly.pdbx_seq_one_letter_code
_entity_poly.pdbx_strand_id
1 'polypeptide(L)' 'MISMLWYANTLPFNSTSSDFYPQMLYSVAEAEPGVRGPTAKELAGLCLEVAVQNVDKHIEQFKIYWPGALFITRALTY' A
#
# COMPACT_ATOMS: atom_id res chain seq x y z
N MET A 1 0.87 12.97 26.04
CA MET A 1 0.07 11.75 25.82
C MET A 1 0.55 10.96 24.59
N ILE A 2 0.88 11.61 23.46
CA ILE A 2 1.50 10.94 22.28
C ILE A 2 2.93 10.45 22.53
N SER A 3 3.74 11.20 23.28
CA SER A 3 5.15 10.84 23.57
C SER A 3 5.33 9.47 24.25
N MET A 4 4.37 9.06 25.09
CA MET A 4 4.45 7.80 25.84
C MET A 4 4.14 6.58 24.95
N LEU A 5 3.20 6.74 24.02
CA LEU A 5 2.83 5.70 23.06
C LEU A 5 4.00 5.41 22.09
N TRP A 6 4.75 6.45 21.74
CA TRP A 6 5.91 6.34 20.86
C TRP A 6 7.10 5.68 21.53
N TYR A 7 7.37 6.09 22.77
CA TYR A 7 8.40 5.46 23.59
C TYR A 7 8.12 3.97 23.81
N ALA A 8 6.87 3.62 24.15
CA ALA A 8 6.46 2.23 24.37
C ALA A 8 6.55 1.34 23.11
N ASN A 9 6.37 1.93 21.92
CA ASN A 9 6.41 1.19 20.65
C ASN A 9 7.73 1.40 19.87
N THR A 10 8.74 2.04 20.47
CA THR A 10 10.05 2.33 19.83
C THR A 10 9.93 3.00 18.45
N LEU A 11 8.91 3.83 18.26
CA LEU A 11 8.69 4.51 16.98
C LEU A 11 9.75 5.61 16.80
N PRO A 12 10.37 5.73 15.62
CA PRO A 12 11.34 6.78 15.38
C PRO A 12 10.66 8.15 15.38
N PHE A 13 11.34 9.16 15.92
CA PHE A 13 10.77 10.50 16.11
C PHE A 13 10.31 11.18 14.80
N ASN A 14 10.81 10.74 13.65
CA ASN A 14 10.41 11.22 12.34
C ASN A 14 9.17 10.52 11.76
N SER A 15 8.56 9.56 12.45
CA SER A 15 7.32 8.91 11.96
C SER A 15 6.16 9.90 11.76
N THR A 16 6.19 11.06 12.43
CA THR A 16 5.16 12.11 12.38
C THR A 16 5.33 13.00 11.17
N SER A 17 6.53 13.02 10.57
CA SER A 17 6.80 13.83 9.38
C SER A 17 6.38 13.13 8.09
N SER A 18 5.81 11.93 8.18
CA SER A 18 5.24 11.24 7.02
C SER A 18 3.87 11.80 6.68
N ASP A 19 3.60 11.98 5.38
CA ASP A 19 2.28 12.40 4.87
C ASP A 19 1.15 11.42 5.24
N PHE A 20 1.49 10.17 5.57
CA PHE A 20 0.54 9.15 6.01
C PHE A 20 0.11 9.32 7.48
N TYR A 21 0.89 10.03 8.30
CA TYR A 21 0.62 10.16 9.73
C TYR A 21 -0.69 10.93 10.03
N PRO A 22 -0.96 12.09 9.40
CA PRO A 22 -2.25 12.75 9.53
C PRO A 22 -3.42 11.88 9.05
N GLN A 23 -3.25 11.17 7.92
CA GLN A 23 -4.30 10.30 7.38
C GLN A 23 -4.66 9.18 8.35
N MET A 24 -3.65 8.52 8.92
CA MET A 24 -3.84 7.51 9.95
C MET A 24 -4.59 8.07 11.17
N LEU A 25 -4.26 9.28 11.64
CA LEU A 25 -4.96 9.90 12.75
C LEU A 25 -6.43 10.20 12.43
N TYR A 26 -6.73 10.69 11.22
CA TYR A 26 -8.11 10.89 10.77
C TYR A 26 -8.88 9.57 10.73
N SER A 27 -8.31 8.52 10.14
CA SER A 27 -8.96 7.20 10.10
C SER A 27 -9.22 6.61 11.48
N VAL A 28 -8.31 6.83 12.44
CA VAL A 28 -8.51 6.41 13.83
C VAL A 28 -9.57 7.26 14.54
N ALA A 29 -9.64 8.56 14.23
CA ALA A 29 -10.65 9.45 14.80
C ALA A 29 -12.07 9.19 14.27
N GLU A 30 -12.19 8.76 13.00
CA GLU A 30 -13.46 8.34 12.38
C GLU A 30 -13.89 6.93 12.81
N ALA A 31 -12.95 6.10 13.29
CA ALA A 31 -13.27 4.75 13.71
C ALA A 31 -14.14 4.76 14.99
N GLU A 32 -15.21 3.97 14.98
CA GLU A 32 -16.06 3.83 16.17
C GLU A 32 -15.29 3.22 17.35
N PRO A 33 -15.62 3.60 18.60
CA PRO A 33 -15.04 2.98 19.78
C PRO A 33 -15.24 1.46 19.76
N GLY A 34 -14.14 0.70 19.79
CA GLY A 34 -14.17 -0.76 19.74
C GLY A 34 -13.76 -1.36 18.39
N VAL A 35 -13.59 -0.53 17.35
CA VAL A 35 -12.92 -0.95 16.12
C VAL A 35 -11.46 -1.27 16.43
N ARG A 36 -11.07 -2.52 16.21
CA ARG A 36 -9.70 -2.98 16.37
C ARG A 36 -8.89 -2.67 15.10
N GLY A 37 -7.67 -2.18 15.29
CA GLY A 37 -6.72 -2.02 14.19
C GLY A 37 -6.33 -3.35 13.53
N PRO A 38 -5.94 -3.34 12.25
CA PRO A 38 -5.55 -4.54 11.53
C PRO A 38 -4.31 -5.19 12.17
N THR A 39 -4.24 -6.51 12.12
CA THR A 39 -3.01 -7.23 12.48
C THR A 39 -1.94 -7.06 11.42
N ALA A 40 -0.68 -7.27 11.79
CA ALA A 40 0.42 -7.32 10.83
C ALA A 40 0.19 -8.34 9.70
N LYS A 41 -0.49 -9.47 10.00
CA LYS A 41 -0.82 -10.49 8.99
C LYS A 41 -1.87 -9.99 7.99
N GLU A 42 -2.95 -9.38 8.48
CA GLU A 42 -3.99 -8.81 7.62
C GLU A 42 -3.43 -7.66 6.79
N LEU A 43 -2.62 -6.80 7.41
CA LEU A 43 -1.96 -5.70 6.73
C LEU A 43 -1.01 -6.19 5.63
N ALA A 44 -0.23 -7.25 5.88
CA ALA A 44 0.66 -7.84 4.87
C ALA A 44 -0.11 -8.34 3.65
N GLY A 45 -1.29 -8.96 3.85
CA GLY A 45 -2.17 -9.37 2.77
C GLY A 45 -2.65 -8.19 1.93
N LEU A 46 -3.16 -7.14 2.58
CA LEU A 46 -3.63 -5.93 1.91
C LEU A 46 -2.49 -5.21 1.16
N CYS A 47 -1.31 -5.10 1.76
CA CYS A 47 -0.13 -4.51 1.09
C CYS A 47 0.27 -5.30 -0.16
N LEU A 48 0.21 -6.64 -0.11
CA LEU A 48 0.50 -7.49 -1.26
C LEU A 48 -0.52 -7.28 -2.37
N GLU A 49 -1.81 -7.24 -2.04
CA GLU A 49 -2.88 -7.01 -3.03
C GLU A 49 -2.72 -5.65 -3.73
N VAL A 50 -2.44 -4.58 -2.96
CA VAL A 50 -2.19 -3.24 -3.53
C VAL A 50 -0.96 -3.26 -4.44
N ALA A 51 0.11 -3.97 -4.05
CA ALA A 51 1.30 -4.09 -4.87
C ALA A 51 1.01 -4.82 -6.21
N VAL A 52 0.25 -5.92 -6.17
CA VAL A 52 -0.16 -6.66 -7.37
C VAL A 52 -1.00 -5.77 -8.29
N GLN A 53 -2.00 -5.07 -7.75
CA GLN A 53 -2.83 -4.15 -8.55
C GLN A 53 -2.01 -3.03 -9.21
N ASN A 54 -1.01 -2.48 -8.51
CA ASN A 54 -0.15 -1.45 -9.07
C ASN A 54 0.74 -1.99 -10.20
N VAL A 55 1.24 -3.22 -10.07
CA VAL A 55 2.01 -3.90 -11.12
C VAL A 55 1.12 -4.18 -12.33
N ASP A 56 -0.09 -4.72 -12.13
CA ASP A 56 -1.04 -4.99 -13.21
C ASP A 56 -1.38 -3.72 -13.98
N LYS A 57 -1.65 -2.62 -13.26
CA LYS A 57 -1.88 -1.30 -13.86
C LYS A 57 -0.69 -0.84 -14.71
N HIS A 58 0.54 -1.02 -14.22
CA HIS A 58 1.74 -0.68 -14.98
C HIS A 58 1.92 -1.57 -16.22
N ILE A 59 1.61 -2.86 -16.13
CA ILE A 59 1.66 -3.79 -17.27
C ILE A 59 0.66 -3.37 -18.35
N GLU A 60 -0.57 -3.02 -17.98
CA GLU A 60 -1.57 -2.53 -18.93
C GLU A 60 -1.14 -1.23 -19.60
N GLN A 61 -0.61 -0.28 -18.83
CA GLN A 61 -0.02 0.94 -19.39
C GLN A 61 1.14 0.61 -20.34
N PHE A 62 2.03 -0.30 -19.95
CA PHE A 62 3.16 -0.71 -20.77
C PHE A 62 2.72 -1.33 -22.10
N LYS A 63 1.70 -2.20 -22.09
CA LYS A 63 1.11 -2.78 -23.32
C LYS A 63 0.60 -1.71 -24.28
N ILE A 64 0.01 -0.64 -23.75
CA ILE A 64 -0.50 0.49 -24.54
C ILE A 64 0.66 1.28 -25.17
N TYR A 65 1.72 1.57 -24.39
CA TYR A 65 2.87 2.35 -24.88
C TYR A 65 3.82 1.56 -25.78
N TRP A 66 3.84 0.23 -25.67
CA TRP A 66 4.71 -0.64 -26.46
C TRP A 66 3.91 -1.77 -27.16
N PRO A 67 3.10 -1.44 -28.18
CA PRO A 67 2.28 -2.43 -28.90
C PRO A 67 3.12 -3.48 -29.65
N GLY A 68 4.39 -3.19 -29.96
CA GLY A 68 5.29 -4.06 -30.73
C GLY A 68 5.65 -5.39 -30.06
N ALA A 69 5.61 -5.48 -28.72
CA ALA A 69 5.91 -6.74 -28.02
C ALA A 69 4.77 -7.78 -28.14
N LEU A 70 3.53 -7.32 -28.28
CA LEU A 70 2.35 -8.19 -28.43
C LEU A 70 2.32 -8.87 -29.81
N PHE A 71 2.91 -8.24 -30.82
CA PHE A 71 3.09 -8.82 -32.16
C PHE A 71 4.10 -9.98 -32.16
N ILE A 72 5.18 -9.89 -31.37
CA ILE A 72 6.24 -10.90 -31.35
C ILE A 72 5.78 -12.16 -30.59
N THR A 73 5.06 -12.00 -29.47
CA THR A 73 4.56 -13.16 -28.69
C THR A 73 3.50 -13.95 -29.44
N ARG A 74 2.60 -13.30 -30.21
CA ARG A 74 1.64 -13.98 -31.09
C ARG A 74 2.26 -14.59 -32.35
N ALA A 75 3.34 -14.00 -32.88
CA ALA A 75 4.03 -14.53 -34.06
C ALA A 75 4.87 -15.78 -33.75
N LEU A 76 5.32 -15.97 -32.50
CA LEU A 76 6.09 -17.15 -32.09
C LEU A 76 5.25 -18.34 -31.64
N THR A 77 3.91 -18.23 -31.73
CA THR A 77 2.96 -19.33 -31.40
C THR A 77 2.33 -19.99 -32.64
N TYR A 78 2.81 -19.69 -33.85
CA TYR A 78 2.38 -20.32 -35.10
C TYR A 78 3.56 -20.92 -35.87
#